data_AF-A0A1F6BWE7-F1
#
_entry.id   AF-A0A1F6BWE7-F1
#
_cell.length_a   1.000
_cell.length_b   1.000
_cell.length_c   1.000
_cell.angle_alpha   90.00
_cell.angle_beta   90.00
_cell.angle_gamma   90.00
#
_symmetry.space_group_name_H-M   'P 1'
#
loop_
_entity.id
_entity.type
_entity.pdbx_description
1 polymer ?
#
loop_
_entity_poly.entity_id
_entity_poly.type
_entity_poly.pdbx_seq_one_letter_code
_entity_poly.pdbx_strand_id
1 'polypeptide(L)'
;MEILSVRLEPKGLEDYERILKLRKSAIIRELVKEGKKHKAVYLYKEKKVSLGLGARLAGVTLSEFIDLLGEHNVDLNLTLEDVKESLETARKTLR
;
A
#
# COMPACT_ATOMS: atom_id res chain seq x y z
N MET A 1 21.02 -0.97 7.33
CA MET A 1 20.58 0.05 6.35
C MET A 1 20.89 -0.49 4.97
N GLU A 2 19.86 -0.79 4.18
CA GLU A 2 20.04 -1.26 2.79
C GLU A 2 20.21 -0.05 1.86
N ILE A 3 21.13 -0.15 0.91
CA ILE A 3 21.41 0.90 -0.08
C ILE A 3 21.03 0.34 -1.45
N LEU A 4 20.12 1.03 -2.14
CA LEU A 4 19.69 0.70 -3.49
C LEU A 4 20.23 1.78 -4.45
N SER A 5 20.98 1.37 -5.47
CA SER A 5 21.40 2.26 -6.56
C SER A 5 20.41 2.15 -7.71
N VAL A 6 19.73 3.25 -8.05
CA VAL A 6 18.75 3.30 -9.14
C VAL A 6 19.11 4.45 -10.06
N ARG A 7 19.13 4.18 -11.37
CA ARG A 7 19.23 5.22 -12.39
C ARG A 7 17.84 5.79 -12.64
N LEU A 8 17.64 7.06 -12.33
CA LEU A 8 16.39 7.78 -12.51
C LEU A 8 16.64 8.99 -13.39
N GLU A 9 15.67 9.32 -14.25
CA GLU A 9 15.59 10.61 -14.91
C GLU A 9 14.68 11.52 -14.06
N PRO A 10 15.24 12.43 -13.25
CA PRO A 10 14.51 13.09 -12.19
C PRO A 10 13.63 14.25 -12.66
N LYS A 11 13.10 14.20 -13.89
CA LYS A 11 12.36 15.32 -14.48
C LYS A 11 11.14 15.64 -13.59
N GLY A 12 11.14 16.82 -12.97
CA GLY A 12 10.08 17.28 -12.06
C GLY A 12 10.38 17.10 -10.57
N LEU A 13 11.49 16.44 -10.18
CA LEU A 13 11.92 16.39 -8.77
C LEU A 13 12.42 17.76 -8.27
N GLU A 14 12.90 18.62 -9.17
CA GLU A 14 13.34 19.97 -8.84
C GLU A 14 12.22 20.80 -8.21
N ASP A 15 10.98 20.58 -8.65
CA ASP A 15 9.80 21.25 -8.11
C ASP A 15 9.53 20.81 -6.67
N TYR A 16 9.67 19.51 -6.38
CA TYR A 16 9.54 18.98 -5.02
C TYR A 16 10.61 19.53 -4.10
N GLU A 17 11.87 19.60 -4.54
CA GLU A 17 12.96 20.18 -3.72
C GLU A 17 12.67 21.64 -3.39
N ARG A 18 12.18 22.42 -4.36
CA ARG A 18 11.84 23.83 -4.18
C ARG A 18 10.66 24.05 -3.25
N ILE A 19 9.60 23.26 -3.39
CA ILE A 19 8.35 23.41 -2.60
C ILE A 19 8.54 22.85 -1.18
N LEU A 20 9.07 21.64 -1.06
CA LEU A 20 9.18 20.92 0.21
C LEU A 20 10.44 21.30 1.00
N LYS A 21 11.45 21.91 0.34
CA LYS A 21 12.76 22.24 0.93
C LYS A 21 13.48 21.01 1.53
N LEU A 22 13.28 19.84 0.91
CA LEU A 22 13.88 18.57 1.29
C LEU A 22 14.97 18.16 0.30
N ARG A 23 15.92 17.33 0.74
CA ARG A 23 16.92 16.73 -0.17
C ARG A 23 16.27 15.67 -1.07
N LYS A 24 16.76 15.51 -2.31
CA LYS A 24 16.33 14.44 -3.24
C LYS A 24 16.12 13.08 -2.60
N SER A 25 17.06 12.63 -1.75
CA SER A 25 16.97 11.29 -1.15
C SER A 25 15.78 11.13 -0.20
N ALA A 26 15.37 12.19 0.50
CA ALA A 26 14.18 12.17 1.35
C ALA A 26 12.91 12.10 0.51
N ILE A 27 12.83 12.95 -0.53
CA ILE A 27 11.72 12.99 -1.48
C ILE A 27 11.53 11.63 -2.16
N ILE A 28 12.62 11.04 -2.68
CA ILE A 28 12.56 9.73 -3.34
C ILE A 28 12.09 8.64 -2.37
N ARG A 29 12.56 8.63 -1.12
CA ARG A 29 12.10 7.63 -0.12
C ARG A 29 10.61 7.76 0.14
N GLU A 30 10.10 8.98 0.25
CA GLU A 30 8.68 9.25 0.47
C GLU A 30 7.85 8.83 -0.75
N LEU A 31 8.28 9.19 -1.96
CA LEU A 31 7.62 8.77 -3.20
C LEU A 31 7.60 7.25 -3.37
N VAL A 32 8.68 6.56 -3.00
CA VAL A 32 8.71 5.08 -3.02
C VAL A 32 7.76 4.49 -1.98
N LYS A 33 7.68 5.08 -0.79
CA LYS A 33 6.76 4.64 0.27
C LYS A 33 5.31 4.79 -0.17
N GLU A 34 4.92 5.96 -0.67
CA GLU A 34 3.55 6.19 -1.14
C GLU A 34 3.25 5.44 -2.44
N GLY A 35 4.22 5.33 -3.34
CA GLY A 35 4.10 4.54 -4.57
C GLY A 35 3.84 3.06 -4.32
N LYS A 36 4.43 2.47 -3.27
CA LYS A 36 4.14 1.08 -2.85
C LYS A 36 2.68 0.91 -2.43
N LYS A 37 2.16 1.82 -1.61
CA LYS A 37 0.75 1.82 -1.18
C LYS A 37 -0.20 1.91 -2.38
N HIS A 38 0.00 2.90 -3.24
CA HIS A 38 -0.79 3.07 -4.45
C HIS A 38 -0.74 1.84 -5.36
N LYS A 39 0.44 1.24 -5.55
CA LYS A 39 0.59 0.06 -6.40
C LYS A 39 -0.11 -1.16 -5.79
N ALA A 40 -0.05 -1.33 -4.47
CA ALA A 40 -0.74 -2.41 -3.77
C ALA A 40 -2.27 -2.29 -3.91
N VAL A 41 -2.83 -1.10 -3.72
CA VAL A 41 -4.25 -0.79 -3.95
C VAL A 41 -4.65 -1.10 -5.39
N TYR A 42 -3.85 -0.65 -6.35
CA TYR A 42 -4.08 -0.92 -7.77
C TYR A 42 -4.12 -2.42 -8.06
N LEU A 43 -3.14 -3.19 -7.58
CA LEU A 43 -3.10 -4.64 -7.79
C LEU A 43 -4.28 -5.36 -7.13
N TYR A 44 -4.73 -4.89 -5.97
CA TYR A 44 -5.91 -5.43 -5.30
C TYR A 44 -7.18 -5.16 -6.11
N LYS A 45 -7.37 -3.91 -6.56
CA LYS A 45 -8.49 -3.53 -7.43
C LYS A 45 -8.56 -4.38 -8.70
N GLU A 46 -7.41 -4.69 -9.28
CA GLU A 46 -7.27 -5.57 -10.45
C GLU A 46 -7.43 -7.07 -10.13
N LYS A 47 -7.79 -7.43 -8.90
CA LYS A 47 -7.92 -8.81 -8.39
C LYS A 47 -6.66 -9.66 -8.57
N LYS A 48 -5.48 -9.02 -8.61
CA LYS A 48 -4.17 -9.70 -8.78
C LYS A 48 -3.55 -10.13 -7.45
N VAL A 49 -4.02 -9.58 -6.34
CA VAL A 49 -3.53 -9.90 -4.99
C VAL A 49 -4.71 -10.01 -4.02
N SER A 50 -4.57 -10.85 -3.00
CA SER A 50 -5.50 -10.91 -1.88
C SER A 50 -5.35 -9.69 -0.97
N LEU A 51 -6.31 -9.47 -0.07
CA LEU A 51 -6.27 -8.37 0.91
C LEU A 51 -4.99 -8.41 1.76
N GLY A 52 -4.64 -9.59 2.27
CA GLY A 52 -3.42 -9.77 3.09
C GLY A 52 -2.12 -9.58 2.31
N LEU A 53 -2.06 -10.01 1.04
CA LEU A 53 -0.90 -9.77 0.19
C LEU A 53 -0.79 -8.28 -0.17
N GLY A 54 -1.91 -7.61 -0.43
CA GLY A 54 -1.96 -6.17 -0.65
C GLY A 54 -1.41 -5.37 0.55
N ALA A 55 -1.85 -5.69 1.76
CA ALA A 55 -1.35 -5.09 2.99
C ALA A 55 0.17 -5.25 3.14
N ARG A 56 0.68 -6.48 2.89
CA ARG A 56 2.12 -6.76 2.93
C ARG A 56 2.91 -5.95 1.89
N LEU A 57 2.39 -5.82 0.66
CA LEU A 57 3.04 -5.04 -0.40
C LEU A 57 3.05 -3.53 -0.11
N ALA A 58 1.96 -3.02 0.49
CA ALA A 58 1.87 -1.65 0.97
C ALA A 58 2.75 -1.39 2.21
N GLY A 59 3.16 -2.43 2.92
CA GLY A 59 3.96 -2.33 4.15
C GLY A 59 3.15 -1.82 5.34
N VAL A 60 1.87 -2.17 5.40
CA VAL A 60 0.91 -1.76 6.45
C VAL A 60 0.19 -2.98 7.03
N THR A 61 -0.51 -2.80 8.14
CA THR A 61 -1.39 -3.83 8.71
C THR A 61 -2.61 -4.09 7.82
N LEU A 62 -3.33 -5.20 8.07
CA LEU A 62 -4.54 -5.52 7.32
C LEU A 62 -5.62 -4.43 7.49
N SER A 63 -5.78 -3.91 8.72
CA SER A 63 -6.74 -2.84 9.01
C SER A 63 -6.41 -1.56 8.26
N GLU A 64 -5.15 -1.11 8.34
CA GLU A 64 -4.70 0.09 7.62
C GLU A 64 -4.82 -0.07 6.11
N PHE A 65 -4.66 -1.29 5.58
CA PHE A 65 -4.87 -1.54 4.16
C PHE A 65 -6.36 -1.45 3.77
N ILE A 66 -7.29 -1.88 4.63
CA ILE A 66 -8.73 -1.69 4.42
C ILE A 66 -9.06 -0.19 4.40
N ASP A 67 -8.52 0.58 5.34
CA ASP A 67 -8.70 2.03 5.38
C ASP A 67 -8.18 2.69 4.09
N LEU A 68 -6.98 2.29 3.65
CA LEU A 68 -6.36 2.75 2.41
C LEU A 68 -7.21 2.43 1.17
N LEU A 69 -7.84 1.25 1.11
CA LEU A 69 -8.77 0.91 0.02
C LEU A 69 -9.98 1.87 0.02
N GLY A 70 -10.50 2.21 1.19
CA GLY A 70 -11.58 3.19 1.36
C GLY A 70 -11.20 4.59 0.86
N GLU A 71 -10.02 5.09 1.23
CA GLU A 71 -9.48 6.39 0.76
C GLU A 71 -9.38 6.47 -0.78
N HIS A 72 -9.13 5.32 -1.43
CA HIS A 72 -9.05 5.20 -2.88
C HIS A 72 -10.37 4.79 -3.56
N ASN A 73 -11.49 4.74 -2.83
CA ASN A 73 -12.79 4.31 -3.33
C ASN A 73 -12.73 2.93 -4.01
N VAL A 74 -12.03 1.99 -3.39
CA VAL A 74 -11.93 0.59 -3.83
C VAL A 74 -12.73 -0.29 -2.90
N ASP A 75 -13.79 -0.92 -3.44
CA ASP A 75 -14.59 -1.86 -2.69
C ASP A 75 -13.78 -3.10 -2.30
N LEU A 76 -14.06 -3.63 -1.10
CA LEU A 76 -13.46 -4.87 -0.61
C LEU A 76 -13.89 -6.10 -1.42
N ASN A 77 -14.89 -5.99 -2.29
CA ASN A 77 -15.46 -7.13 -3.03
C ASN A 77 -15.76 -8.33 -2.12
N LEU A 78 -16.15 -8.08 -0.87
CA LEU A 78 -16.49 -9.10 0.12
C LEU A 78 -18.01 -9.15 0.30
N THR A 79 -18.55 -10.36 0.34
CA THR A 79 -19.92 -10.60 0.79
C THR A 79 -19.97 -10.73 2.31
N LEU A 80 -21.17 -10.62 2.89
CA LEU A 80 -21.37 -10.88 4.32
C LEU A 80 -20.99 -12.32 4.70
N GLU A 81 -21.14 -13.27 3.78
CA GLU A 81 -20.80 -14.67 4.02
C GLU A 81 -19.28 -14.85 4.12
N ASP A 82 -18.52 -14.22 3.22
CA ASP A 82 -17.04 -14.23 3.25
C ASP A 82 -16.51 -13.70 4.60
N VAL A 83 -17.14 -12.65 5.13
CA VAL A 83 -16.77 -12.05 6.42
C VAL A 83 -17.09 -12.99 7.58
N LYS A 84 -18.27 -13.64 7.57
CA LYS A 84 -18.64 -14.62 8.60
C LYS A 84 -17.71 -15.81 8.63
N GLU A 85 -17.41 -16.40 7.47
CA GLU A 85 -16.51 -17.55 7.35
C GLU A 85 -15.09 -17.20 7.84
N SER A 86 -14.61 -16.01 7.47
CA SER A 86 -13.33 -15.48 7.96
C SER A 86 -13.30 -15.32 9.48
N LEU A 87 -14.39 -14.82 10.08
CA LEU A 87 -14.51 -14.66 11.54
C LEU A 87 -14.56 -16.01 12.26
N GLU A 88 -15.30 -16.98 11.74
CA GLU A 88 -15.33 -18.33 12.30
C GLU A 88 -13.97 -19.00 12.28
N THR A 89 -13.26 -18.86 11.16
CA THR A 89 -11.90 -19.37 11.01
C THR A 89 -10.97 -18.73 12.05
N ALA A 90 -11.01 -17.40 12.19
CA ALA A 90 -10.20 -16.70 13.19
C ALA A 90 -10.47 -17.18 14.62
N ARG A 91 -11.75 -17.41 14.98
CA ARG A 91 -12.15 -17.93 16.30
C ARG A 91 -11.64 -19.34 16.58
N LYS A 92 -11.51 -20.19 15.55
CA LYS A 92 -10.98 -21.55 15.68
C LYS A 92 -9.47 -21.55 15.84
N THR A 93 -8.76 -20.65 15.13
CA THR A 93 -7.30 -20.58 15.12
C THR A 93 -6.72 -19.85 16.35
N LEU A 94 -7.46 -18.92 16.95
CA LEU A 94 -7.04 -18.16 18.13
C LEU A 94 -7.42 -18.82 19.47
N ARG A 95 -7.78 -20.11 19.45
CA ARG A 95 -8.09 -20.90 20.66
C ARG A 95 -6.88 -21.63 21.19
#